data_AF-A0A4Y2TAU1-F1
#
_entry.id   AF-A0A4Y2TAU1-F1
#
_cell.length_a   1.000
_cell.length_b   1.000
_cell.length_c   1.000
_cell.angle_alpha   90.00
_cell.angle_beta   90.00
_cell.angle_gamma   90.00
#
_symmetry.space_group_name_H-M   'P 1'
#
loop_
_entity.id
_entity.type
_entity.pdbx_description
1 polymer ?
#
loop_
_entity_poly.entity_id
_entity_poly.type
_entity_poly.pdbx_seq_one_letter_code
_entity_poly.pdbx_strand_id
1 'polypeptide(L)'
;MDDITQEQVKVIDELKRATIDEVTPKMLEDVSLFYRFAKARDFNLAEAETMLKNHIAWRKGMQIDAILTDYEPPEVLDKYVPTTFLCFDKDESVVRINDAGRTDLKGMYIILKVYIFL
;
A
#
# COMPACT_ATOMS: atom_id res chain seq x y z
N MET A 1 16.59 9.17 -7.81
CA MET A 1 15.73 9.91 -6.87
C MET A 1 15.33 11.17 -7.60
N ASP A 2 14.03 11.44 -7.72
CA ASP A 2 13.54 12.58 -8.49
C ASP A 2 14.18 13.88 -8.01
N ASP A 3 14.40 14.81 -8.93
CA ASP A 3 14.90 16.14 -8.61
C ASP A 3 13.78 16.93 -7.92
N ILE A 4 13.77 16.90 -6.58
CA ILE A 4 12.74 17.55 -5.75
C ILE A 4 13.16 18.99 -5.40
N THR A 5 12.23 19.93 -5.47
CA THR A 5 12.52 21.33 -5.13
C THR A 5 12.60 21.54 -3.62
N GLN A 6 13.19 22.66 -3.19
CA GLN A 6 13.24 23.03 -1.78
C GLN A 6 11.84 23.25 -1.18
N GLU A 7 10.88 23.75 -1.96
CA GLU A 7 9.49 23.87 -1.54
C GLU A 7 8.86 22.50 -1.29
N GLN A 8 9.13 21.53 -2.17
CA GLN A 8 8.61 20.17 -2.01
C GLN A 8 9.21 19.46 -0.78
N VAL A 9 10.49 19.68 -0.49
CA VAL A 9 11.14 19.19 0.74
C VAL A 9 10.44 19.75 1.98
N LYS A 10 10.09 21.04 2.00
CA LYS A 10 9.36 21.65 3.12
C LYS A 10 8.00 20.99 3.34
N VAL A 11 7.26 20.69 2.27
CA VAL A 11 5.97 19.98 2.38
C VAL A 11 6.14 18.60 2.99
N ILE A 12 7.17 17.85 2.59
CA ILE A 12 7.45 16.51 3.14
C ILE A 12 7.77 16.60 4.64
N ASP A 13 8.61 17.56 5.03
CA ASP A 13 8.98 17.77 6.44
C ASP A 13 7.78 18.21 7.29
N GLU A 14 6.94 19.10 6.78
CA GLU A 14 5.72 19.54 7.46
C GLU A 14 4.71 18.40 7.59
N LEU A 15 4.49 17.62 6.53
CA LEU A 15 3.64 16.43 6.57
C LEU A 15 4.12 15.43 7.62
N LYS A 16 5.45 15.19 7.68
CA LYS A 16 6.05 14.34 8.69
C LYS A 16 5.77 14.88 10.09
N ARG A 17 6.08 16.15 10.37
CA ARG A 17 5.84 16.76 11.68
C ARG A 17 4.37 16.68 12.09
N ALA A 18 3.44 16.91 11.16
CA ALA A 18 2.01 16.92 11.43
C ALA A 18 1.42 15.53 11.75
N THR A 19 2.08 14.45 11.33
CA THR A 19 1.54 13.08 11.42
C THR A 19 2.41 12.10 12.19
N ILE A 20 3.59 12.51 12.67
CA ILE A 20 4.58 11.60 13.26
C ILE A 20 4.05 10.81 14.46
N ASP A 21 3.19 11.43 15.28
CA ASP A 21 2.63 10.79 16.48
C ASP A 21 1.54 9.75 16.16
N GLU A 22 1.01 9.75 14.93
CA GLU A 22 -0.03 8.83 14.48
C GLU A 22 0.54 7.65 13.65
N VAL A 23 1.74 7.80 13.12
CA VAL A 23 2.41 6.80 12.27
C VAL A 23 3.02 5.70 13.14
N THR A 24 2.84 4.43 12.76
CA THR A 24 3.39 3.30 13.52
C THR A 24 4.89 3.09 13.23
N PRO A 25 5.65 2.44 14.13
CA PRO A 25 7.05 2.10 13.86
C PRO A 25 7.24 1.29 12.58
N LYS A 26 6.28 0.40 12.26
CA LYS A 26 6.31 -0.42 11.05
C LYS A 26 6.23 0.42 9.78
N MET A 27 5.43 1.50 9.81
CA MET A 27 5.34 2.43 8.69
C MET A 27 6.62 3.26 8.51
N LEU A 28 7.32 3.57 9.60
CA LEU A 28 8.58 4.33 9.57
C LEU A 28 9.76 3.53 8.98
N GLU A 29 9.63 2.21 8.81
CA GLU A 29 10.57 1.40 8.03
C GLU A 29 10.60 1.81 6.54
N ASP A 30 9.50 2.36 6.02
CA ASP A 30 9.44 2.92 4.68
C ASP A 30 9.98 4.35 4.64
N VAL A 31 11.23 4.48 4.20
CA VAL A 31 11.91 5.76 4.02
C VAL A 31 11.20 6.72 3.06
N SER A 32 10.35 6.20 2.17
CA SER A 32 9.62 6.97 1.16
C SER A 32 8.22 7.40 1.60
N LEU A 33 7.77 6.99 2.80
CA LEU A 33 6.38 7.15 3.27
C LEU A 33 5.84 8.57 3.00
N PHE A 34 6.41 9.57 3.66
CA PHE A 34 5.92 10.95 3.56
C PHE A 34 6.05 11.51 2.13
N TYR A 35 7.14 11.18 1.44
CA TYR A 35 7.35 11.59 0.06
C TYR A 35 6.26 11.06 -0.89
N ARG A 36 5.90 9.78 -0.81
CA ARG A 36 4.91 9.18 -1.72
C ARG A 36 3.51 9.76 -1.50
N PHE A 37 3.14 10.05 -0.25
CA PHE A 37 1.86 10.70 0.04
C PHE A 37 1.84 12.17 -0.40
N ALA A 38 2.93 12.92 -0.18
CA ALA A 38 3.05 14.29 -0.68
C ALA A 38 2.99 14.32 -2.22
N LYS A 39 3.78 13.47 -2.88
CA LYS A 39 3.82 13.36 -4.35
C LYS A 39 2.46 12.97 -4.95
N ALA A 40 1.72 12.08 -4.31
CA ALA A 40 0.40 11.65 -4.79
C ALA A 40 -0.67 12.77 -4.76
N ARG A 41 -0.38 13.91 -4.13
CA ARG A 41 -1.24 15.08 -4.06
C ARG A 41 -0.55 16.34 -4.56
N ASP A 42 0.39 16.18 -5.50
CA ASP A 42 1.13 17.29 -6.11
C ASP A 42 1.78 18.23 -5.07
N PHE A 43 2.21 17.66 -3.94
CA PHE A 43 2.77 18.38 -2.79
C PHE A 43 1.80 19.40 -2.16
N ASN A 44 0.48 19.18 -2.29
CA ASN A 44 -0.51 19.84 -1.47
C ASN A 44 -0.51 19.23 -0.06
N LEU A 45 -0.05 19.99 0.93
CA LEU A 45 0.10 19.53 2.31
C LEU A 45 -1.22 19.03 2.91
N ALA A 46 -2.30 19.79 2.79
CA ALA A 46 -3.58 19.48 3.43
C ALA A 46 -4.21 18.19 2.87
N GLU A 47 -4.14 18.01 1.54
CA GLU A 47 -4.64 16.81 0.89
C GLU A 47 -3.76 15.60 1.18
N ALA A 48 -2.44 15.78 1.23
CA ALA A 48 -1.49 14.71 1.57
C ALA A 48 -1.68 14.24 3.02
N GLU A 49 -1.86 15.17 3.97
CA GLU A 49 -2.15 14.86 5.37
C GLU A 49 -3.47 14.09 5.49
N THR A 50 -4.52 14.55 4.82
CA THR A 50 -5.82 13.86 4.80
C THR A 50 -5.67 12.43 4.26
N MET A 51 -4.93 12.25 3.15
CA MET A 51 -4.69 10.94 2.56
C MET A 51 -3.89 10.01 3.50
N LEU A 52 -2.85 10.54 4.16
CA LEU A 52 -2.02 9.77 5.08
C LEU A 52 -2.81 9.38 6.34
N LYS A 53 -3.61 10.28 6.92
CA LYS A 53 -4.48 9.97 8.07
C LYS A 53 -5.51 8.89 7.74
N ASN A 54 -6.14 8.97 6.57
CA ASN A 54 -7.03 7.92 6.09
C ASN A 54 -6.30 6.58 5.92
N HIS A 55 -5.06 6.60 5.43
CA HIS A 55 -4.24 5.40 5.33
C HIS A 55 -3.91 4.80 6.70
N ILE A 56 -3.51 5.63 7.68
CA ILE A 56 -3.24 5.19 9.06
C ILE A 56 -4.48 4.54 9.67
N ALA A 57 -5.64 5.20 9.56
CA ALA A 57 -6.91 4.68 10.06
C ALA A 57 -7.29 3.34 9.41
N TRP A 58 -7.12 3.23 8.08
CA TRP A 58 -7.35 1.99 7.35
C TRP A 58 -6.39 0.87 7.79
N ARG A 59 -5.09 1.16 7.92
CA ARG A 59 -4.09 0.18 8.39
C ARG A 59 -4.47 -0.38 9.75
N LYS A 60 -4.88 0.49 10.66
CA LYS A 60 -5.34 0.10 12.01
C LYS A 60 -6.61 -0.73 11.95
N GLY A 61 -7.61 -0.30 11.17
CA GLY A 61 -8.89 -1.02 11.03
C GLY A 61 -8.75 -2.40 10.40
N MET A 62 -7.80 -2.55 9.47
CA MET A 62 -7.54 -3.80 8.74
C MET A 62 -6.38 -4.62 9.34
N GLN A 63 -5.82 -4.20 10.48
CA GLN A 63 -4.69 -4.88 11.15
C GLN A 63 -3.48 -5.13 10.22
N ILE A 64 -3.19 -4.21 9.32
CA ILE A 64 -2.18 -4.39 8.25
C ILE A 64 -0.78 -4.61 8.80
N ASP A 65 -0.45 -4.05 9.97
CA ASP A 65 0.88 -4.18 10.57
C ASP A 65 1.21 -5.64 10.94
N ALA A 66 0.19 -6.49 11.16
CA ALA A 66 0.35 -7.90 11.50
C ALA A 66 -0.08 -8.86 10.37
N ILE A 67 -0.45 -8.36 9.19
CA ILE A 67 -1.01 -9.20 8.11
C ILE A 67 -0.05 -10.32 7.67
N LEU A 68 1.27 -10.14 7.79
CA LEU A 68 2.23 -11.16 7.40
C LEU A 68 2.39 -12.29 8.42
N THR A 69 1.90 -12.10 9.66
CA THR A 69 1.99 -13.09 10.73
C THR A 69 0.64 -13.71 11.06
N ASP A 70 -0.43 -12.92 10.99
CA ASP A 70 -1.72 -13.28 11.58
C ASP A 70 -2.73 -13.76 10.52
N TYR A 71 -2.49 -13.46 9.24
CA TYR A 71 -3.39 -13.81 8.15
C TYR A 71 -2.92 -15.05 7.41
N GLU A 72 -3.73 -16.10 7.45
CA GLU A 72 -3.62 -17.25 6.56
C GLU A 72 -4.68 -17.14 5.45
N PRO A 73 -4.28 -17.03 4.17
CA PRO A 73 -5.24 -16.98 3.09
C PRO A 73 -5.99 -18.32 2.97
N PRO A 74 -7.32 -18.31 2.75
CA PRO A 74 -8.05 -19.50 2.36
C PRO A 74 -7.39 -20.19 1.17
N GLU A 75 -7.35 -21.53 1.18
CA GLU A 75 -6.70 -22.36 0.15
C GLU A 75 -7.11 -21.98 -1.28
N VAL A 76 -8.37 -21.58 -1.45
CA VAL A 76 -8.91 -21.16 -2.75
C VAL A 76 -8.26 -19.86 -3.26
N LEU A 77 -7.89 -18.93 -2.38
CA LEU A 77 -7.15 -17.74 -2.80
C LEU A 77 -5.72 -18.09 -3.19
N ASP A 78 -5.06 -18.96 -2.44
CA ASP A 78 -3.70 -19.41 -2.74
C ASP A 78 -3.62 -20.14 -4.10
N LYS A 79 -4.61 -20.99 -4.40
CA LYS A 79 -4.63 -21.79 -5.64
C LYS A 79 -5.08 -21.03 -6.88
N TYR A 80 -6.01 -20.08 -6.75
CA TYR A 80 -6.71 -19.51 -7.89
C TYR A 80 -6.50 -18.01 -8.09
N VAL A 81 -5.88 -17.28 -7.14
CA VAL A 81 -5.52 -15.89 -7.40
C VAL A 81 -4.41 -15.88 -8.46
N PRO A 82 -4.64 -15.21 -9.61
CA PRO A 82 -3.80 -15.33 -10.80
C PRO A 82 -2.57 -14.41 -10.75
N THR A 83 -1.95 -14.23 -9.58
CA THR A 83 -0.82 -13.32 -9.39
C THR A 83 0.39 -14.00 -8.77
N THR A 84 1.58 -13.66 -9.24
CA THR A 84 2.84 -14.12 -8.63
C THR A 84 3.95 -13.09 -8.82
N PHE A 85 4.93 -13.11 -7.92
CA PHE A 85 6.21 -12.42 -8.08
C PHE A 85 7.12 -13.30 -8.93
N LEU A 86 7.58 -12.80 -10.08
CA LEU A 86 8.33 -13.60 -11.04
C LEU A 86 9.85 -13.39 -10.95
N CYS A 87 10.27 -12.13 -11.01
CA CYS A 87 11.68 -11.77 -11.13
C CYS A 87 11.89 -10.30 -10.72
N PHE A 88 13.11 -9.80 -10.94
CA PHE A 88 13.44 -8.39 -10.88
C PHE A 88 13.73 -7.87 -12.28
N ASP A 89 13.38 -6.62 -12.54
CA ASP A 89 13.76 -5.95 -13.78
C ASP A 89 15.21 -5.42 -13.72
N LYS A 90 15.62 -4.70 -14.77
CA LYS A 90 16.98 -4.13 -14.89
C LYS A 90 17.31 -3.07 -13.83
N ASP A 91 16.29 -2.49 -13.20
CA ASP A 91 16.41 -1.44 -12.19
C ASP A 91 16.14 -2.04 -10.79
N GLU A 92 16.23 -3.38 -10.66
CA GLU A 92 16.03 -4.17 -9.45
C GLU A 92 14.61 -4.05 -8.85
N SER A 93 13.63 -3.59 -9.63
CA SER A 93 12.25 -3.53 -9.19
C SER A 93 11.58 -4.90 -9.29
N VAL A 94 10.79 -5.26 -8.28
CA VAL A 94 10.05 -6.54 -8.26
C VAL A 94 9.02 -6.56 -9.38
N VAL A 95 9.09 -7.57 -10.25
CA VAL A 95 8.13 -7.83 -11.32
C VAL A 95 7.04 -8.78 -10.81
N ARG A 96 5.80 -8.31 -10.84
CA ARG A 96 4.60 -9.09 -10.56
C ARG A 96 3.81 -9.32 -11.84
N ILE A 97 3.41 -10.56 -12.09
CA ILE A 97 2.50 -10.93 -13.18
C ILE A 97 1.09 -11.09 -12.64
N ASN A 98 0.10 -10.69 -13.44
CA ASN A 98 -1.32 -10.95 -13.23
C ASN A 98 -1.93 -11.51 -14.52
N ASP A 99 -2.33 -12.79 -14.52
CA ASP A 99 -2.93 -13.45 -15.70
C ASP A 99 -4.44 -13.17 -15.77
N ALA A 100 -4.78 -11.94 -16.14
CA ALA A 100 -6.17 -11.49 -16.27
C ALA A 100 -6.96 -12.31 -17.30
N GLY A 101 -6.30 -12.85 -18.34
CA GLY A 101 -6.96 -13.58 -19.42
C GLY A 101 -7.46 -14.96 -19.01
N ARG A 102 -6.80 -15.62 -18.06
CA ARG A 102 -7.20 -16.94 -17.53
C ARG A 102 -7.89 -16.88 -16.18
N THR A 103 -8.15 -15.69 -15.67
CA THR A 103 -8.82 -15.53 -14.38
C THR A 103 -10.28 -15.96 -14.47
N ASP A 104 -10.72 -16.90 -13.63
CA ASP A 104 -12.14 -17.17 -13.43
C ASP A 104 -12.76 -16.05 -12.56
N LEU A 105 -13.13 -14.94 -13.20
CA LEU A 105 -13.71 -13.78 -12.52
C LEU A 105 -15.00 -14.13 -11.77
N LYS A 106 -15.78 -15.10 -12.27
CA LYS A 106 -17.03 -15.54 -11.62
C LYS A 106 -16.71 -16.34 -10.35
N GLY A 107 -15.77 -17.28 -10.43
CA GLY A 107 -15.26 -18.02 -9.27
C GLY A 107 -14.70 -17.09 -8.21
N MET A 108 -13.84 -16.15 -8.61
CA MET A 108 -13.28 -15.12 -7.72
C MET A 108 -14.37 -14.30 -7.03
N TYR A 109 -15.39 -13.85 -7.75
CA TYR A 109 -16.50 -13.11 -7.15
C TYR A 109 -17.28 -13.93 -6.11
N ILE A 110 -17.49 -15.22 -6.36
CA ILE A 110 -18.14 -16.11 -5.40
C ILE A 110 -17.27 -16.27 -4.14
N ILE A 111 -15.96 -16.46 -4.29
CA ILE A 111 -15.02 -16.56 -3.16
C ILE A 111 -15.05 -15.29 -2.30
N LEU A 112 -15.02 -14.11 -2.93
CA LEU A 112 -15.09 -12.84 -2.20
C LEU A 112 -16.36 -12.72 -1.34
N LYS A 113 -17.50 -13.21 -1.84
CA LYS A 113 -18.75 -13.25 -1.06
C LYS A 113 -18.68 -14.16 0.17
N VAL A 114 -17.95 -15.26 0.10
CA VAL A 114 -17.87 -16.23 1.19
C VAL A 114 -16.88 -15.78 2.28
N TYR A 115 -15.74 -15.19 1.89
CA TYR A 115 -14.63 -14.95 2.81
C TYR A 115 -14.39 -13.48 3.18
N ILE A 116 -14.95 -12.51 2.45
CA ILE A 116 -14.63 -11.08 2.65
C ILE A 116 -15.87 -10.23 3.02
N PHE A 117 -17.09 -10.67 2.69
CA PHE A 117 -18.32 -9.89 2.91
C PHE A 117 -19.36 -10.54 3.84
N LEU A 118 -18.95 -11.47 4.71
CA LEU A 118 -19.74 -12.01 5.82
C LEU A 118 -19.15 -11.63 7.16
#